data_AF-A0A1G1GRL8-F1
#
_entry.id   AF-A0A1G1GRL8-F1
#
_cell.length_a   1.000
_cell.length_b   1.000
_cell.length_c   1.000
_cell.angle_alpha   90.00
_cell.angle_beta   90.00
_cell.angle_gamma   90.00
#
_symmetry.space_group_name_H-M   'P 1'
#
loop_
_entity.id
_entity.type
_entity.pdbx_description
1 polymer ?
#
loop_
_entity_poly.entity_id
_entity_poly.type
_entity_poly.pdbx_seq_one_letter_code
_entity_poly.pdbx_strand_id
1 'polypeptide(L)'
;MNIVDIWIGLLGLAIILYVVLDGFSLGIGMLFPFIRSAEERDQMIESIAPVWDANQTWLVFSGGGLFVAFPLLYGVLFSALYVPLFTLLYGLIFRGVSFEFRANAKRKGGWEQAFFWGSLIAVVSQGLTLGGILTGARTREGHFAGSAFDWLTPFSVTAAIGLISGYLLLASTYLIIKTTGAVQDRSYRQAFWSAQIVLLFQIIMIAWTPFHYPQALANWSSPPRSYFIWIFPLLTLLAYVSILTGLRARSEILPFFWSVVFFLAGFLGLFASVYPYALPPDITFYDAAAE
;
A
#
# COMPACT_ATOMS: atom_id res chain seq x y z
N MET A 1 7.08 -16.95 21.59
CA MET A 1 7.12 -16.63 20.15
C MET A 1 7.16 -17.95 19.42
N ASN A 2 6.05 -18.34 18.81
CA ASN A 2 5.89 -19.55 18.00
C ASN A 2 6.47 -19.28 16.59
N ILE A 3 6.81 -20.32 15.82
CA ILE A 3 7.24 -20.22 14.42
C ILE A 3 6.21 -19.46 13.56
N VAL A 4 4.92 -19.61 13.86
CA VAL A 4 3.83 -18.85 13.24
C VAL A 4 4.02 -17.35 13.44
N ASP A 5 4.33 -16.89 14.66
CA ASP A 5 4.54 -15.47 14.95
C ASP A 5 5.74 -14.91 14.16
N ILE A 6 6.80 -15.71 13.98
CA ILE A 6 7.98 -15.35 13.19
C ILE A 6 7.58 -15.18 11.72
N TRP A 7 6.81 -16.12 11.16
CA TRP A 7 6.32 -16.02 9.78
C TRP A 7 5.39 -14.83 9.57
N ILE A 8 4.47 -14.56 10.48
CA ILE A 8 3.63 -13.35 10.45
C ILE A 8 4.52 -12.10 10.41
N GLY A 9 5.54 -12.04 11.28
CA GLY A 9 6.50 -10.92 11.32
C GLY A 9 7.29 -10.76 10.01
N LEU A 10 7.80 -11.86 9.44
CA LEU A 10 8.56 -11.85 8.20
C LEU A 10 7.70 -11.43 7.00
N LEU A 11 6.50 -11.99 6.85
CA LEU A 11 5.59 -11.62 5.76
C LEU A 11 5.06 -10.20 5.92
N GLY A 12 4.74 -9.78 7.15
CA GLY A 12 4.37 -8.41 7.47
C GLY A 12 5.47 -7.42 7.11
N LEU A 13 6.72 -7.73 7.46
CA LEU A 13 7.89 -6.94 7.08
C LEU A 13 8.06 -6.87 5.56
N ALA A 14 7.95 -8.00 4.86
CA ALA A 14 8.07 -8.03 3.39
C ALA A 14 6.99 -7.20 2.70
N ILE A 15 5.73 -7.29 3.14
CA ILE A 15 4.63 -6.46 2.62
C ILE A 15 4.91 -4.98 2.90
N ILE A 16 5.36 -4.64 4.11
CA ILE A 16 5.73 -3.27 4.47
C ILE A 16 6.85 -2.74 3.56
N LEU A 17 7.91 -3.53 3.35
CA LEU A 17 9.03 -3.16 2.49
C LEU A 17 8.56 -2.96 1.06
N TYR A 18 7.73 -3.87 0.52
CA TYR A 18 7.13 -3.69 -0.79
C TYR A 18 6.34 -2.37 -0.87
N VAL A 19 5.42 -2.17 0.06
CA VAL A 19 4.50 -1.02 0.07
C VAL A 19 5.25 0.31 0.20
N VAL A 20 6.32 0.37 0.99
CA VAL A 20 7.14 1.57 1.16
C VAL A 20 8.06 1.80 -0.05
N LEU A 21 8.76 0.76 -0.49
CA LEU A 21 9.79 0.87 -1.52
C LEU A 21 9.20 0.98 -2.94
N ASP A 22 8.25 0.10 -3.28
CA ASP A 22 7.58 0.17 -4.58
C ASP A 22 6.49 1.25 -4.59
N GLY A 23 5.99 1.67 -3.42
CA GLY A 23 4.95 2.69 -3.31
C GLY A 23 5.34 4.05 -3.88
N PHE A 24 6.56 4.54 -3.63
CA PHE A 24 7.02 5.77 -4.28
C PHE A 24 7.22 5.60 -5.79
N SER A 25 7.61 4.40 -6.24
CA SER A 25 7.82 4.12 -7.68
C SER A 25 6.49 4.11 -8.44
N LEU A 26 5.48 3.44 -7.88
CA LEU A 26 4.11 3.45 -8.40
C LEU A 26 3.47 4.84 -8.32
N GLY A 27 3.69 5.58 -7.23
CA GLY A 27 3.21 6.95 -7.10
C GLY A 27 3.82 7.90 -8.13
N ILE A 28 5.11 7.75 -8.46
CA ILE A 28 5.76 8.52 -9.54
C ILE A 28 5.09 8.22 -10.89
N GLY A 29 4.75 6.95 -11.16
CA GLY A 29 3.98 6.59 -12.34
C GLY A 29 2.60 7.25 -12.41
N MET A 30 1.92 7.40 -11.27
CA MET A 30 0.64 8.12 -11.21
C MET A 30 0.79 9.65 -11.37
N LEU A 31 1.92 10.23 -10.96
CA LEU A 31 2.21 11.65 -11.13
C LEU A 31 2.59 12.02 -12.58
N PHE A 32 3.01 11.04 -13.38
CA PHE A 32 3.60 11.20 -14.69
C PHE A 32 2.77 12.05 -15.70
N PRO A 33 1.44 11.89 -15.81
CA PRO A 33 0.62 12.69 -16.74
C PRO A 33 0.55 14.18 -16.39
N PHE A 34 0.83 14.55 -15.13
CA PHE A 34 0.76 15.96 -14.68
C PHE A 34 2.04 16.75 -15.00
N ILE A 35 3.04 16.09 -15.55
CA ILE A 35 4.34 16.65 -15.91
C ILE A 35 4.32 16.93 -17.40
N ARG A 36 4.67 18.15 -17.84
CA ARG A 36 4.55 18.54 -19.26
C ARG A 36 5.87 18.44 -20.01
N SER A 37 7.00 18.73 -19.36
CA SER A 37 8.32 18.67 -19.99
C SER A 37 8.82 17.22 -20.06
N ALA A 38 9.46 16.88 -21.18
CA ALA A 38 10.06 15.57 -21.38
C ALA A 38 11.28 15.39 -20.46
N GLU A 39 12.03 16.46 -20.25
CA GLU A 39 13.20 16.52 -19.36
C GLU A 39 12.80 16.27 -17.90
N GLU A 40 11.72 16.89 -17.44
CA GLU A 40 11.17 16.65 -16.10
C GLU A 40 10.70 15.20 -15.92
N ARG A 41 10.09 14.60 -16.97
CA ARG A 41 9.67 13.20 -16.97
C ARG A 41 10.86 12.24 -16.96
N ASP A 42 11.92 12.56 -17.70
CA ASP A 42 13.15 11.78 -17.71
C ASP A 42 13.83 11.82 -16.33
N GLN A 43 13.92 13.01 -15.71
CA GLN A 43 14.45 13.16 -14.34
C GLN A 43 13.68 12.30 -13.30
N MET A 44 12.35 12.24 -13.41
CA MET A 44 11.52 11.40 -12.53
C MET A 44 11.79 9.90 -12.71
N ILE A 45 11.94 9.43 -13.95
CA ILE A 45 12.23 8.02 -14.25
C ILE A 45 13.64 7.64 -13.80
N GLU A 46 14.63 8.48 -14.08
CA GLU A 46 16.01 8.25 -13.68
C GLU A 46 16.15 8.11 -12.16
N SER A 47 15.30 8.80 -11.39
CA SER A 47 15.32 8.72 -9.92
C SER A 47 15.01 7.31 -9.38
N ILE A 48 14.21 6.51 -10.09
CA ILE A 48 13.75 5.18 -9.65
C ILE A 48 14.35 4.01 -10.45
N ALA A 49 14.98 4.29 -11.60
CA ALA A 49 15.63 3.31 -12.45
C ALA A 49 16.53 2.28 -11.72
N PRO A 50 17.36 2.66 -10.73
CA PRO A 50 18.25 1.69 -10.07
C PRO A 50 17.56 0.79 -9.04
N VAL A 51 16.31 1.07 -8.63
CA VAL A 51 15.69 0.41 -7.47
C VAL A 51 14.35 -0.26 -7.78
N TRP A 52 13.65 0.12 -8.85
CA TRP A 52 12.27 -0.32 -9.08
C TRP A 52 12.11 -1.84 -9.21
N ASP A 53 13.07 -2.53 -9.83
CA ASP A 53 13.02 -3.98 -10.05
C ASP A 53 13.26 -4.74 -8.73
N ALA A 54 14.25 -4.30 -7.96
CA ALA A 54 14.52 -4.84 -6.63
C ALA A 54 13.32 -4.69 -5.69
N ASN A 55 12.57 -3.59 -5.79
CA ASN A 55 11.39 -3.35 -4.96
C ASN A 55 10.28 -4.39 -5.20
N GLN A 56 10.11 -4.89 -6.43
CA GLN A 56 9.09 -5.91 -6.74
C GLN A 56 9.39 -7.27 -6.08
N THR A 57 10.67 -7.56 -5.79
CA THR A 57 11.08 -8.83 -5.18
C THR A 57 10.39 -9.07 -3.84
N TRP A 58 10.11 -8.01 -3.08
CA TRP A 58 9.40 -8.11 -1.80
C TRP A 58 7.98 -8.64 -1.96
N LEU A 59 7.26 -8.25 -3.02
CA LEU A 59 5.93 -8.78 -3.30
C LEU A 59 5.97 -10.27 -3.68
N VAL A 60 6.96 -10.66 -4.48
CA VAL A 60 7.18 -12.07 -4.86
C VAL A 60 7.50 -12.91 -3.63
N PHE A 61 8.38 -12.41 -2.74
CA PHE A 61 8.70 -13.05 -1.47
C PHE A 61 7.45 -13.18 -0.58
N SER A 62 6.63 -12.13 -0.47
CA SER A 62 5.37 -12.19 0.29
C SER A 62 4.42 -13.24 -0.27
N GLY A 63 4.25 -13.33 -1.59
CA GLY A 63 3.39 -14.33 -2.23
C GLY A 63 3.88 -15.76 -2.04
N GLY A 64 5.17 -16.02 -2.26
CA GLY A 64 5.78 -17.33 -2.06
C GLY A 64 5.82 -17.75 -0.59
N GLY A 65 6.14 -16.82 0.31
CA GLY A 65 6.14 -17.07 1.75
C GLY A 65 4.73 -17.32 2.30
N LEU A 66 3.70 -16.65 1.78
CA LEU A 66 2.30 -16.95 2.10
C LEU A 66 1.92 -18.37 1.67
N PHE A 67 2.34 -18.80 0.48
CA PHE A 67 2.09 -20.16 -0.01
C PHE A 67 2.74 -21.22 0.89
N VAL A 68 3.98 -20.98 1.33
CA VAL A 68 4.74 -21.93 2.17
C VAL A 68 4.23 -21.94 3.61
N ALA A 69 4.04 -20.78 4.23
CA ALA A 69 3.73 -20.68 5.65
C ALA A 69 2.23 -20.78 5.96
N PHE A 70 1.36 -20.34 5.02
CA PHE A 70 -0.09 -20.27 5.22
C PHE A 70 -0.87 -20.76 3.98
N PRO A 71 -0.75 -22.04 3.59
CA PRO A 71 -1.32 -22.55 2.33
C PRO A 71 -2.85 -22.44 2.25
N LEU A 72 -3.56 -22.62 3.37
CA LEU A 72 -5.02 -22.43 3.43
C LEU A 72 -5.40 -20.99 3.08
N LEU A 73 -4.72 -20.02 3.73
CA LEU A 73 -4.94 -18.60 3.49
C LEU A 73 -4.58 -18.22 2.06
N TYR A 74 -3.48 -18.74 1.52
CA TYR A 74 -3.10 -18.55 0.12
C TYR A 74 -4.21 -19.00 -0.83
N GLY A 75 -4.74 -20.21 -0.66
CA GLY A 75 -5.80 -20.75 -1.51
C GLY A 75 -7.09 -19.93 -1.46
N VAL A 76 -7.53 -19.54 -0.25
CA VAL A 76 -8.73 -18.71 -0.08
C VAL A 76 -8.54 -17.33 -0.68
N LEU A 77 -7.42 -16.65 -0.42
CA LEU A 77 -7.18 -15.30 -0.92
C LEU A 77 -7.09 -15.25 -2.45
N PHE A 78 -6.36 -16.17 -3.08
CA PHE A 78 -6.26 -16.21 -4.54
C PHE A 78 -7.57 -16.55 -5.23
N SER A 79 -8.47 -17.27 -4.54
CA SER A 79 -9.82 -17.55 -5.04
C SER A 79 -10.76 -16.36 -4.85
N ALA A 80 -10.80 -15.80 -3.65
CA ALA A 80 -11.69 -14.69 -3.28
C ALA A 80 -11.33 -13.37 -3.97
N LEU A 81 -10.03 -13.14 -4.17
CA LEU A 81 -9.46 -11.90 -4.72
C LEU A 81 -8.82 -12.16 -6.09
N TYR A 82 -9.31 -13.16 -6.83
CA TYR A 82 -8.81 -13.51 -8.16
C TYR A 82 -8.71 -12.29 -9.07
N VAL A 83 -9.80 -11.52 -9.21
CA VAL A 83 -9.85 -10.35 -10.10
C VAL A 83 -8.84 -9.27 -9.66
N PRO A 84 -8.83 -8.80 -8.40
CA PRO A 84 -7.81 -7.84 -7.94
C PRO A 84 -6.37 -8.34 -8.12
N LEU A 85 -6.06 -9.58 -7.75
CA LEU A 85 -4.69 -10.10 -7.77
C LEU A 85 -4.15 -10.28 -9.20
N PHE A 86 -4.96 -10.78 -10.12
CA PHE A 86 -4.55 -10.85 -11.53
C PHE A 86 -4.46 -9.47 -12.19
N THR A 87 -5.36 -8.56 -11.83
CA THR A 87 -5.32 -7.16 -12.30
C THR A 87 -4.07 -6.44 -11.79
N LEU A 88 -3.66 -6.70 -10.55
CA LEU A 88 -2.37 -6.25 -10.00
C LEU A 88 -1.21 -6.76 -10.85
N LEU A 89 -1.17 -8.06 -11.15
CA LEU A 89 -0.11 -8.65 -11.97
C LEU A 89 -0.02 -7.99 -13.35
N TYR A 90 -1.16 -7.79 -14.03
CA TYR A 90 -1.17 -7.09 -15.31
C TYR A 90 -0.68 -5.65 -15.19
N GLY A 91 -1.09 -4.91 -14.15
CA GLY A 91 -0.61 -3.56 -13.89
C GLY A 91 0.92 -3.50 -13.73
N LEU A 92 1.49 -4.43 -12.97
CA LEU A 92 2.94 -4.54 -12.77
C LEU A 92 3.69 -4.92 -14.06
N ILE A 93 3.14 -5.82 -14.88
CA ILE A 93 3.70 -6.17 -16.19
C ILE A 93 3.74 -4.94 -17.10
N PHE A 94 2.60 -4.23 -17.24
CA PHE A 94 2.54 -3.01 -18.06
C PHE A 94 3.54 -1.96 -17.57
N ARG A 95 3.67 -1.79 -16.25
CA ARG A 95 4.67 -0.89 -15.66
C ARG A 95 6.09 -1.30 -16.06
N GLY A 96 6.49 -2.54 -15.82
CA GLY A 96 7.85 -3.02 -16.10
C GLY A 96 8.20 -2.89 -17.59
N VAL A 97 7.30 -3.34 -18.47
CA VAL A 97 7.48 -3.22 -19.92
C VAL A 97 7.58 -1.75 -20.34
N SER A 98 6.72 -0.88 -19.80
CA SER A 98 6.76 0.54 -20.14
C SER A 98 8.08 1.21 -19.77
N PHE A 99 8.69 0.80 -18.66
CA PHE A 99 9.95 1.35 -18.17
C PHE A 99 11.11 1.03 -19.14
N GLU A 100 11.28 -0.25 -19.45
CA GLU A 100 12.34 -0.76 -20.34
C GLU A 100 12.21 -0.25 -21.78
N PHE A 101 10.98 -0.25 -22.31
CA PHE A 101 10.75 0.12 -23.70
C PHE A 101 10.75 1.64 -23.92
N ARG A 102 10.35 2.44 -22.93
CA ARG A 102 10.38 3.90 -23.04
C ARG A 102 11.80 4.43 -23.27
N ALA A 103 12.81 3.84 -22.62
CA ALA A 103 14.22 4.24 -22.77
C ALA A 103 14.71 4.16 -24.23
N ASN A 104 14.15 3.22 -25.00
CA ASN A 104 14.55 2.93 -26.38
C ASN A 104 13.57 3.47 -27.44
N ALA A 105 12.47 4.10 -27.03
CA ALA A 105 11.39 4.49 -27.94
C ALA A 105 11.57 5.89 -28.54
N LYS A 106 11.42 6.00 -29.87
CA LYS A 106 11.34 7.30 -30.58
C LYS A 106 10.05 8.07 -30.24
N ARG A 107 8.94 7.36 -29.97
CA ARG A 107 7.66 7.93 -29.53
C ARG A 107 7.37 7.46 -28.11
N LYS A 108 7.70 8.30 -27.12
CA LYS A 108 7.56 7.96 -25.69
C LYS A 108 6.11 7.92 -25.22
N GLY A 109 5.21 8.74 -25.78
CA GLY A 109 3.86 8.98 -25.23
C GLY A 109 2.99 7.74 -24.95
N GLY A 110 3.05 6.70 -25.80
CA GLY A 110 2.31 5.44 -25.54
C GLY A 110 2.83 4.70 -24.31
N TRP A 111 4.16 4.67 -24.12
CA TRP A 111 4.79 4.07 -22.95
C TRP A 111 4.57 4.90 -21.69
N GLU A 112 4.49 6.23 -21.81
CA GLU A 112 4.17 7.11 -20.68
C GLU A 112 2.73 6.89 -20.18
N GLN A 113 1.79 6.65 -21.09
CA GLN A 113 0.43 6.26 -20.71
C GLN A 113 0.39 4.84 -20.11
N ALA A 114 1.13 3.88 -20.67
CA ALA A 114 1.23 2.54 -20.11
C ALA A 114 1.84 2.56 -18.70
N PHE A 115 2.83 3.42 -18.45
CA PHE A 115 3.45 3.60 -17.14
C PHE A 115 2.44 4.14 -16.11
N PHE A 116 1.66 5.15 -16.51
CA PHE A 116 0.58 5.69 -15.68
C PHE A 116 -0.49 4.63 -15.36
N TRP A 117 -1.08 4.02 -16.40
CA TRP A 117 -2.18 3.08 -16.21
C TRP A 117 -1.72 1.81 -15.50
N GLY A 118 -0.55 1.27 -15.85
CA GLY A 118 0.03 0.12 -15.15
C GLY A 118 0.23 0.40 -13.66
N SER A 119 0.75 1.58 -13.33
CA SER A 119 0.93 2.00 -11.93
C SER A 119 -0.41 2.18 -11.22
N LEU A 120 -1.36 2.91 -11.80
CA LEU A 120 -2.68 3.13 -11.21
C LEU A 120 -3.44 1.81 -10.99
N ILE A 121 -3.45 0.92 -11.99
CA ILE A 121 -4.10 -0.39 -11.92
C ILE A 121 -3.49 -1.22 -10.80
N ALA A 122 -2.16 -1.24 -10.67
CA ALA A 122 -1.48 -1.95 -9.59
C ALA A 122 -1.90 -1.40 -8.21
N VAL A 123 -1.89 -0.09 -8.01
CA VAL A 123 -2.23 0.53 -6.72
C VAL A 123 -3.70 0.33 -6.36
N VAL A 124 -4.62 0.53 -7.31
CA VAL A 124 -6.05 0.27 -7.12
C VAL A 124 -6.26 -1.18 -6.71
N SER A 125 -5.64 -2.12 -7.41
CA SER A 125 -5.76 -3.55 -7.12
C SER A 125 -5.23 -3.92 -5.74
N GLN A 126 -4.13 -3.30 -5.30
CA GLN A 126 -3.59 -3.52 -3.95
C GLN A 126 -4.55 -3.03 -2.87
N GLY A 127 -5.14 -1.85 -3.02
CA GLY A 127 -6.07 -1.33 -2.01
C GLY A 127 -7.42 -2.06 -2.01
N LEU A 128 -7.90 -2.50 -3.18
CA LEU A 128 -9.05 -3.39 -3.28
C LEU A 128 -8.77 -4.74 -2.60
N THR A 129 -7.57 -5.29 -2.79
CA THR A 129 -7.12 -6.52 -2.11
C THR A 129 -7.09 -6.32 -0.60
N LEU A 130 -6.46 -5.25 -0.11
CA LEU A 130 -6.39 -4.93 1.33
C LEU A 130 -7.79 -4.77 1.94
N GLY A 131 -8.67 -3.99 1.30
CA GLY A 131 -10.03 -3.79 1.79
C GLY A 131 -10.90 -5.04 1.67
N GLY A 132 -10.67 -5.88 0.67
CA GLY A 132 -11.32 -7.19 0.53
C GLY A 132 -10.90 -8.15 1.65
N ILE A 133 -9.61 -8.21 1.98
CA ILE A 133 -9.11 -9.00 3.13
C ILE A 133 -9.79 -8.55 4.42
N LEU A 134 -9.88 -7.24 4.65
CA LEU A 134 -10.46 -6.67 5.88
C LEU A 134 -11.99 -6.81 5.97
N THR A 135 -12.67 -6.84 4.82
CA THR A 135 -14.11 -7.13 4.76
C THR A 135 -14.39 -8.61 5.05
N GLY A 136 -13.39 -9.48 4.84
CA GLY A 136 -13.53 -10.92 4.92
C GLY A 136 -14.02 -11.53 3.61
N ALA A 137 -13.87 -12.84 3.47
CA ALA A 137 -14.46 -13.59 2.37
C ALA A 137 -15.32 -14.72 2.92
N ARG A 138 -16.45 -14.99 2.27
CA ARG A 138 -17.30 -16.12 2.64
C ARG A 138 -16.57 -17.42 2.36
N THR A 139 -16.38 -18.23 3.39
CA THR A 139 -15.77 -19.54 3.27
C THR A 139 -16.72 -20.65 3.70
N ARG A 140 -16.60 -21.82 3.10
CA ARG A 140 -17.26 -23.06 3.52
C ARG A 140 -16.21 -24.16 3.49
N GLU A 141 -15.99 -24.81 4.63
CA GLU A 141 -15.02 -25.91 4.78
C GLU A 141 -13.60 -25.52 4.29
N GLY A 142 -13.16 -24.29 4.58
CA GLY A 142 -11.84 -23.81 4.18
C GLY A 142 -11.71 -23.41 2.70
N HIS A 143 -12.80 -23.46 1.93
CA HIS A 143 -12.83 -23.03 0.54
C HIS A 143 -13.65 -21.76 0.36
N PHE A 144 -13.26 -20.94 -0.62
CA PHE A 144 -14.04 -19.75 -0.99
C PHE A 144 -15.42 -20.16 -1.53
N ALA A 145 -16.47 -19.57 -0.96
CA ALA A 145 -17.87 -19.84 -1.29
C ALA A 145 -18.65 -18.56 -1.65
N GLY A 146 -17.94 -17.45 -1.88
CA GLY A 146 -18.51 -16.16 -2.27
C GLY A 146 -18.71 -15.99 -3.77
N SER A 147 -19.15 -14.80 -4.17
CA SER A 147 -19.26 -14.39 -5.57
C SER A 147 -17.98 -13.72 -6.08
N ALA A 148 -17.80 -13.70 -7.40
CA ALA A 148 -16.62 -13.12 -8.04
C ALA A 148 -16.37 -11.62 -7.75
N PHE A 149 -17.37 -10.91 -7.20
CA PHE A 149 -17.31 -9.48 -6.90
C PHE A 149 -17.53 -9.16 -5.41
N ASP A 150 -17.51 -10.15 -4.52
CA ASP A 150 -17.71 -9.91 -3.08
C ASP A 150 -16.64 -8.99 -2.47
N TRP A 151 -15.47 -8.90 -3.10
CA TRP A 151 -14.39 -7.98 -2.73
C TRP A 151 -14.67 -6.52 -3.11
N LEU A 152 -15.61 -6.25 -4.02
CA LEU A 152 -15.92 -4.90 -4.49
C LEU A 152 -16.96 -4.26 -3.56
N THR A 153 -16.48 -3.66 -2.48
CA THR A 153 -17.31 -2.99 -1.49
C THR A 153 -16.94 -1.50 -1.40
N PRO A 154 -17.85 -0.64 -0.89
CA PRO A 154 -17.50 0.75 -0.60
C PRO A 154 -16.27 0.87 0.31
N PHE A 155 -16.08 -0.08 1.24
CA PHE A 155 -14.91 -0.14 2.10
C PHE A 155 -13.63 -0.43 1.32
N SER A 156 -13.63 -1.40 0.41
CA SER A 156 -12.44 -1.73 -0.39
C SER A 156 -12.08 -0.66 -1.42
N VAL A 157 -13.08 0.01 -1.99
CA VAL A 157 -12.87 1.20 -2.84
C VAL A 157 -12.26 2.34 -2.02
N THR A 158 -12.72 2.56 -0.79
CA THR A 158 -12.15 3.57 0.11
C THR A 158 -10.70 3.26 0.46
N ALA A 159 -10.37 1.99 0.72
CA ALA A 159 -9.00 1.55 0.92
C ALA A 159 -8.12 1.79 -0.31
N ALA A 160 -8.63 1.53 -1.52
CA ALA A 160 -7.94 1.81 -2.79
C ALA A 160 -7.63 3.30 -2.99
N ILE A 161 -8.61 4.18 -2.75
CA ILE A 161 -8.39 5.63 -2.87
C ILE A 161 -7.41 6.13 -1.81
N GLY A 162 -7.52 5.63 -0.57
CA GLY A 162 -6.56 5.91 0.49
C GLY A 162 -5.14 5.49 0.10
N LEU A 163 -4.97 4.29 -0.47
CA LEU A 163 -3.67 3.79 -0.91
C LEU A 163 -3.07 4.61 -2.05
N ILE A 164 -3.88 5.01 -3.04
CA ILE A 164 -3.45 5.95 -4.10
C ILE A 164 -2.87 7.21 -3.47
N SER A 165 -3.59 7.84 -2.55
CA SER A 165 -3.12 9.06 -1.91
C SER A 165 -1.83 8.86 -1.10
N GLY A 166 -1.68 7.69 -0.46
CA GLY A 166 -0.47 7.33 0.27
C GLY A 166 0.75 7.17 -0.63
N TYR A 167 0.58 6.54 -1.79
CA TYR A 167 1.68 6.38 -2.75
C TYR A 167 2.01 7.68 -3.46
N LEU A 168 1.03 8.54 -3.73
CA LEU A 168 1.29 9.91 -4.19
C LEU A 168 2.07 10.72 -3.16
N LEU A 169 1.79 10.56 -1.86
CA LEU A 169 2.57 11.18 -0.79
C LEU A 169 4.01 10.66 -0.78
N LEU A 170 4.22 9.34 -0.75
CA LEU A 170 5.56 8.73 -0.78
C LEU A 170 6.35 9.14 -2.02
N ALA A 171 5.71 9.15 -3.19
CA ALA A 171 6.32 9.60 -4.44
C ALA A 171 6.73 11.08 -4.38
N SER A 172 5.84 11.94 -3.91
CA SER A 172 6.13 13.38 -3.84
C SER A 172 7.27 13.67 -2.86
N THR A 173 7.28 13.04 -1.68
CA THR A 173 8.36 13.24 -0.71
C THR A 173 9.68 12.60 -1.14
N TYR A 174 9.63 11.50 -1.91
CA TYR A 174 10.81 10.92 -2.53
C TYR A 174 11.40 11.82 -3.63
N LEU A 175 10.56 12.38 -4.50
CA LEU A 175 10.99 13.31 -5.54
C LEU A 175 11.59 14.59 -4.97
N ILE A 176 11.11 15.06 -3.81
CA ILE A 176 11.74 16.19 -3.08
C ILE A 176 13.23 15.90 -2.79
N ILE A 177 13.58 14.67 -2.45
CA ILE A 177 14.97 14.26 -2.17
C ILE A 177 15.77 14.08 -3.46
N LYS A 178 15.16 13.52 -4.49
CA LYS A 178 15.87 13.04 -5.69
C LYS A 178 15.93 14.04 -6.84
N THR A 179 15.18 15.12 -6.79
CA THR A 179 15.06 16.08 -7.89
C THR A 179 15.31 17.50 -7.42
N THR A 180 15.56 18.40 -8.36
CA THR A 180 15.80 19.83 -8.13
C THR A 180 14.94 20.66 -9.09
N GLY A 181 14.82 21.96 -8.81
CA GLY A 181 14.09 22.90 -9.66
C GLY A 181 12.59 22.64 -9.71
N ALA A 182 11.99 22.73 -10.90
CA ALA A 182 10.54 22.72 -11.08
C ALA A 182 9.86 21.41 -10.62
N VAL A 183 10.53 20.25 -10.77
CA VAL A 183 10.00 18.97 -10.29
C VAL A 183 9.94 18.95 -8.76
N GLN A 184 11.02 19.39 -8.11
CA GLN A 184 11.11 19.47 -6.65
C GLN A 184 10.05 20.43 -6.07
N ASP A 185 9.92 21.63 -6.65
CA ASP A 185 8.96 22.64 -6.21
C ASP A 185 7.50 22.18 -6.30
N ARG A 186 7.13 21.50 -7.39
CA ARG A 186 5.80 20.90 -7.52
C ARG A 186 5.59 19.77 -6.52
N SER A 187 6.64 18.99 -6.25
CA SER A 187 6.58 17.86 -5.32
C SER A 187 6.28 18.31 -3.88
N TYR A 188 6.76 19.48 -3.44
CA TYR A 188 6.35 20.07 -2.15
C TYR A 188 4.83 20.30 -2.06
N ARG A 189 4.24 20.87 -3.11
CA ARG A 189 2.78 21.11 -3.17
C ARG A 189 2.00 19.80 -3.24
N GLN A 190 2.46 18.85 -4.05
CA GLN A 190 1.82 17.54 -4.19
C GLN A 190 1.88 16.74 -2.88
N ALA A 191 3.01 16.77 -2.17
CA ALA A 191 3.17 16.15 -0.86
C ALA A 191 2.20 16.76 0.17
N PHE A 192 2.06 18.09 0.18
CA PHE A 192 1.15 18.77 1.10
C PHE A 192 -0.30 18.28 0.93
N TRP A 193 -0.82 18.29 -0.30
CA TRP A 193 -2.19 17.86 -0.57
C TRP A 193 -2.39 16.36 -0.37
N SER A 194 -1.41 15.54 -0.78
CA SER A 194 -1.46 14.09 -0.57
C SER A 194 -1.52 13.76 0.93
N ALA A 195 -0.77 14.47 1.77
CA ALA A 195 -0.84 14.28 3.23
C ALA A 195 -2.22 14.58 3.82
N GLN A 196 -2.92 15.61 3.32
CA GLN A 196 -4.30 15.91 3.74
C GLN A 196 -5.26 14.77 3.40
N ILE A 197 -5.16 14.27 2.17
CA ILE A 197 -6.04 13.21 1.66
C ILE A 197 -5.76 11.91 2.41
N VAL A 198 -4.49 11.56 2.63
CA VAL A 198 -4.13 10.37 3.41
C VAL A 198 -4.68 10.45 4.83
N LEU A 199 -4.56 11.61 5.51
CA LEU A 199 -5.11 11.77 6.85
C LEU A 199 -6.63 11.56 6.86
N LEU A 200 -7.33 12.16 5.90
CA LEU A 200 -8.78 11.98 5.74
C LEU A 200 -9.14 10.50 5.59
N PHE A 201 -8.48 9.78 4.69
CA PHE A 201 -8.76 8.36 4.45
C PHE A 201 -8.37 7.47 5.64
N GLN A 202 -7.29 7.77 6.37
CA GLN A 202 -6.96 7.05 7.61
C GLN A 202 -8.06 7.23 8.67
N ILE A 203 -8.57 8.46 8.85
CA ILE A 203 -9.68 8.73 9.78
C ILE A 203 -10.93 7.96 9.34
N ILE A 204 -11.29 8.01 8.06
CA ILE A 204 -12.45 7.29 7.51
C ILE A 204 -12.30 5.79 7.75
N MET A 205 -11.15 5.20 7.42
CA MET A 205 -10.90 3.77 7.57
C MET A 205 -10.97 3.34 9.03
N ILE A 206 -10.34 4.09 9.95
CA ILE A 206 -10.40 3.80 11.39
C ILE A 206 -11.86 3.88 11.87
N ALA A 207 -12.58 4.95 11.55
CA ALA A 207 -13.98 5.13 11.97
C ALA A 207 -14.91 4.05 11.39
N TRP A 208 -14.64 3.58 10.17
CA TRP A 208 -15.47 2.58 9.49
C TRP A 208 -15.14 1.13 9.90
N THR A 209 -13.93 0.85 10.39
CA THR A 209 -13.49 -0.50 10.75
C THR A 209 -14.45 -1.24 11.72
N PRO A 210 -14.95 -0.62 12.82
CA PRO A 210 -15.92 -1.25 13.72
C PRO A 210 -17.22 -1.74 13.10
N PHE A 211 -17.67 -1.14 11.99
CA PHE A 211 -18.92 -1.55 11.34
C PHE A 211 -18.75 -2.84 10.53
N HIS A 212 -17.53 -3.13 10.08
CA HIS A 212 -17.19 -4.37 9.37
C HIS A 212 -16.66 -5.43 10.32
N TYR A 213 -15.93 -5.01 11.35
CA TYR A 213 -15.36 -5.89 12.37
C TYR A 213 -15.73 -5.35 13.76
N PRO A 214 -16.93 -5.70 14.29
CA PRO A 214 -17.40 -5.20 15.59
C PRO A 214 -16.46 -5.51 16.75
N GLN A 215 -15.68 -6.60 16.67
CA GLN A 215 -14.66 -6.91 17.68
C GLN A 215 -13.52 -5.87 17.71
N ALA A 216 -13.36 -5.02 16.70
CA ALA A 216 -12.38 -3.92 16.71
C ALA A 216 -12.52 -3.05 17.96
N LEU A 217 -13.74 -2.67 18.33
CA LEU A 217 -13.97 -1.81 19.50
C LEU A 217 -13.50 -2.47 20.78
N ALA A 218 -13.83 -3.75 20.96
CA ALA A 218 -13.36 -4.54 22.11
C ALA A 218 -11.82 -4.63 22.11
N ASN A 219 -11.21 -4.84 20.95
CA ASN A 219 -9.76 -4.88 20.77
C ASN A 219 -9.10 -3.53 21.12
N TRP A 220 -9.80 -2.41 20.98
CA TRP A 220 -9.27 -1.08 21.28
C TRP A 220 -9.38 -0.72 22.76
N SER A 221 -10.45 -1.19 23.43
CA SER A 221 -10.74 -0.85 24.82
C SER A 221 -10.19 -1.85 25.84
N SER A 222 -10.01 -3.12 25.44
CA SER A 222 -9.72 -4.20 26.37
C SER A 222 -8.23 -4.59 26.41
N PRO A 223 -7.68 -4.87 27.61
CA PRO A 223 -6.34 -5.44 27.75
C PRO A 223 -6.19 -6.79 27.02
N PRO A 224 -4.97 -7.14 26.57
CA PRO A 224 -3.74 -6.36 26.68
C PRO A 224 -3.56 -5.32 25.57
N ARG A 225 -4.43 -5.30 24.56
CA ARG A 225 -4.23 -4.52 23.34
C ARG A 225 -4.43 -3.01 23.53
N SER A 226 -5.33 -2.64 24.44
CA SER A 226 -5.52 -1.23 24.83
C SER A 226 -4.26 -0.56 25.37
N TYR A 227 -3.26 -1.32 25.85
CA TYR A 227 -2.00 -0.77 26.34
C TYR A 227 -1.12 -0.15 25.24
N PHE A 228 -1.23 -0.63 23.99
CA PHE A 228 -0.33 -0.20 22.91
C PHE A 228 -1.05 0.32 21.67
N ILE A 229 -2.32 0.02 21.43
CA ILE A 229 -2.99 0.39 20.17
C ILE A 229 -3.06 1.91 19.92
N TRP A 230 -3.12 2.70 20.99
CA TRP A 230 -3.15 4.17 20.91
C TRP A 230 -1.81 4.78 20.45
N ILE A 231 -0.73 3.98 20.38
CA ILE A 231 0.54 4.43 19.78
C ILE A 231 0.36 4.77 18.30
N PHE A 232 -0.50 4.05 17.57
CA PHE A 232 -0.64 4.23 16.13
C PHE A 232 -1.33 5.57 15.78
N PRO A 233 -2.46 5.95 16.39
CA PRO A 233 -3.01 7.30 16.22
C PRO A 233 -2.05 8.42 16.66
N LEU A 234 -1.30 8.21 17.74
CA LEU A 234 -0.31 9.19 18.21
C LEU A 234 0.84 9.38 17.21
N LEU A 235 1.39 8.28 16.69
CA LEU A 235 2.42 8.31 15.64
C LEU A 235 1.87 8.91 14.35
N THR A 236 0.61 8.64 14.01
CA THR A 236 -0.09 9.21 12.86
C THR A 236 -0.13 10.74 12.98
N LEU A 237 -0.55 11.27 14.13
CA LEU A 237 -0.60 12.70 14.39
C LEU A 237 0.80 13.34 14.38
N LEU A 238 1.77 12.71 15.06
CA LEU A 238 3.14 13.19 15.11
C LEU A 238 3.76 13.25 13.72
N ALA A 239 3.61 12.18 12.94
CA ALA A 239 4.14 12.10 11.58
C ALA A 239 3.46 13.12 10.67
N TYR A 240 2.14 13.27 10.75
CA TYR A 240 1.41 14.28 10.00
C TYR A 240 1.92 15.70 10.29
N VAL A 241 2.03 16.08 11.57
CA VAL A 241 2.55 17.40 11.96
C VAL A 241 3.98 17.59 11.46
N SER A 242 4.85 16.58 11.63
CA SER A 242 6.24 16.63 11.16
C SER A 242 6.38 16.71 9.63
N ILE A 243 5.48 16.09 8.87
CA ILE A 243 5.40 16.27 7.41
C ILE A 243 5.09 17.73 7.10
N LEU A 244 4.05 18.31 7.72
CA LEU A 244 3.65 19.69 7.43
C LEU A 244 4.71 20.72 7.80
N THR A 245 5.34 20.57 8.97
CA THR A 245 6.42 21.47 9.39
C THR A 245 7.66 21.28 8.51
N GLY A 246 8.01 20.04 8.15
CA GLY A 246 9.09 19.73 7.22
C GLY A 246 8.87 20.33 5.83
N LEU A 247 7.66 20.22 5.28
CA LEU A 247 7.30 20.83 3.98
C LEU A 247 7.35 22.35 4.03
N ARG A 248 6.85 22.98 5.12
CA ARG A 248 6.92 24.44 5.32
C ARG A 248 8.35 24.94 5.44
N ALA A 249 9.20 24.20 6.15
CA ALA A 249 10.62 24.50 6.30
C ALA A 249 11.46 24.14 5.06
N ARG A 250 10.83 23.60 4.00
CA ARG A 250 11.52 23.10 2.79
C ARG A 250 12.64 22.10 3.13
N SER A 251 12.42 21.25 4.13
CA SER A 251 13.32 20.14 4.43
C SER A 251 13.17 19.05 3.38
N GLU A 252 14.28 18.55 2.88
CA GLU A 252 14.25 17.53 1.83
C GLU A 252 13.99 16.12 2.39
N ILE A 253 14.63 15.76 3.51
CA ILE A 253 14.63 14.38 4.04
C ILE A 253 13.47 14.13 5.01
N LEU A 254 13.16 15.09 5.89
CA LEU A 254 12.18 14.89 6.96
C LEU A 254 10.78 14.51 6.44
N PRO A 255 10.24 15.15 5.38
CA PRO A 255 8.93 14.76 4.87
C PRO A 255 8.86 13.30 4.40
N PHE A 256 9.93 12.77 3.80
CA PHE A 256 9.96 11.38 3.35
C PHE A 256 9.97 10.42 4.54
N PHE A 257 10.88 10.62 5.50
CA PHE A 257 10.95 9.77 6.70
C PHE A 257 9.60 9.74 7.43
N TRP A 258 9.01 10.91 7.68
CA TRP A 258 7.71 10.97 8.37
C TRP A 258 6.56 10.47 7.50
N SER A 259 6.62 10.56 6.17
CA SER A 259 5.61 9.92 5.30
C SER A 259 5.63 8.40 5.41
N VAL A 260 6.80 7.78 5.57
CA VAL A 260 6.92 6.35 5.85
C VAL A 260 6.30 6.03 7.21
N VAL A 261 6.67 6.76 8.28
CA VAL A 261 6.08 6.55 9.62
C VAL A 261 4.57 6.73 9.61
N PHE A 262 4.06 7.75 8.91
CA PHE A 262 2.63 8.05 8.78
C PHE A 262 1.86 6.90 8.10
N PHE A 263 2.46 6.33 7.06
CA PHE A 263 1.89 5.20 6.33
C PHE A 263 1.92 3.92 7.18
N LEU A 264 3.06 3.63 7.83
CA LEU A 264 3.22 2.48 8.72
C LEU A 264 2.30 2.53 9.92
N ALA A 265 2.10 3.70 10.52
CA ALA A 265 1.20 3.87 11.66
C ALA A 265 -0.25 3.50 11.27
N GLY A 266 -0.73 3.94 10.11
CA GLY A 266 -2.04 3.56 9.59
C GLY A 266 -2.16 2.06 9.32
N PHE A 267 -1.18 1.48 8.62
CA PHE A 267 -1.18 0.05 8.29
C PHE A 267 -1.11 -0.84 9.54
N LEU A 268 -0.16 -0.57 10.44
CA LEU A 268 0.03 -1.36 11.67
C LEU A 268 -1.13 -1.15 12.65
N GLY A 269 -1.73 0.04 12.71
CA GLY A 269 -2.93 0.29 13.52
C GLY A 269 -4.13 -0.52 13.05
N LEU A 270 -4.34 -0.60 11.73
CA LEU A 270 -5.39 -1.42 11.13
C LEU A 270 -5.12 -2.92 11.36
N PHE A 271 -3.89 -3.38 11.12
CA PHE A 271 -3.48 -4.75 11.39
C PHE A 271 -3.66 -5.13 12.87
N ALA A 272 -3.21 -4.29 13.80
CA ALA A 272 -3.39 -4.50 15.23
C ALA A 272 -4.87 -4.53 15.63
N SER A 273 -5.75 -3.84 14.91
CA SER A 273 -7.19 -3.86 15.15
C SER A 273 -7.82 -5.21 14.84
N VAL A 274 -7.34 -5.91 13.81
CA VAL A 274 -7.93 -7.17 13.31
C VAL A 274 -7.15 -8.42 13.71
N TYR A 275 -5.90 -8.31 14.13
CA TYR A 275 -5.11 -9.43 14.66
C TYR A 275 -5.89 -10.21 15.75
N PRO A 276 -5.80 -11.55 15.85
CA PRO A 276 -4.95 -12.49 15.11
C PRO A 276 -5.55 -13.02 13.80
N TYR A 277 -6.60 -12.38 13.28
CA TYR A 277 -7.23 -12.84 12.06
C TYR A 277 -6.40 -12.49 10.83
N ALA A 278 -6.21 -13.50 9.97
CA ALA A 278 -5.62 -13.32 8.66
C ALA A 278 -6.69 -13.01 7.61
N LEU A 279 -7.87 -13.59 7.78
CA LEU A 279 -9.10 -13.26 7.05
C LEU A 279 -10.26 -13.20 8.05
N PRO A 280 -10.62 -12.01 8.54
CA PRO A 280 -11.70 -11.85 9.51
C PRO A 280 -13.07 -12.31 8.95
N PRO A 281 -13.97 -12.83 9.79
CA PRO A 281 -13.76 -13.26 11.17
C PRO A 281 -13.37 -14.74 11.30
N ASP A 282 -13.20 -15.46 10.19
CA ASP A 282 -13.25 -16.93 10.21
C ASP A 282 -11.88 -17.61 10.31
N ILE A 283 -10.82 -16.99 9.78
CA ILE A 283 -9.50 -17.65 9.65
C ILE A 283 -8.44 -16.85 10.40
N THR A 284 -7.87 -17.43 11.46
CA THR A 284 -6.69 -16.88 12.12
C THR A 284 -5.40 -17.29 11.41
N PHE A 285 -4.31 -16.55 11.65
CA PHE A 285 -2.99 -16.99 11.18
C PHE A 285 -2.58 -18.35 11.73
N TYR A 286 -3.06 -18.73 12.92
CA TYR A 286 -2.74 -20.01 13.53
C TYR A 286 -3.52 -21.17 12.90
N ASP A 287 -4.77 -20.94 12.50
CA ASP A 287 -5.58 -21.96 11.79
C ASP A 287 -5.07 -22.19 10.36
N ALA A 288 -4.53 -21.14 9.73
CA ALA A 288 -4.04 -21.21 8.36
C ALA A 288 -2.60 -21.71 8.23
N ALA A 289 -1.88 -21.85 9.33
CA ALA A 289 -0.47 -22.22 9.33
C ALA A 289 -0.27 -23.62 8.74
N ALA A 290 0.82 -23.81 7.98
CA ALA A 290 1.26 -25.14 7.58
C ALA A 290 1.64 -25.98 8.81
N GLU A 291 1.50 -27.31 8.69
CA GLU A 291 1.94 -28.29 9.69
C GLU A 291 3.46 -28.28 9.91
#